data_AF-A0A498DUK4-F1
#
_entry.id   AF-A0A498DUK4-F1
#
_cell.length_a   1.000
_cell.length_b   1.000
_cell.length_c   1.000
_cell.angle_alpha   90.00
_cell.angle_beta   90.00
_cell.angle_gamma   90.00
#
_symmetry.space_group_name_H-M   'P 1'
#
loop_
_entity.id
_entity.type
_entity.pdbx_description
1 polymer ?
#
loop_
_entity_poly.entity_id
_entity_poly.type
_entity_poly.pdbx_seq_one_letter_code
_entity_poly.pdbx_strand_id
1 'polypeptide(L)' 'MNHHAEIGDKIAFKSGVKGIVEKIYTNSVMVKITENKTDQIFEGNKTIVGHKHYEIV' A
#
# COMPACT_ATOMS: atom_id res chain seq x y z
N MET A 1 18.03 9.97 2.17
CA MET A 1 16.69 10.58 2.08
C MET A 1 15.69 9.50 2.46
N ASN A 2 14.98 9.68 3.57
CA ASN A 2 13.93 8.77 4.00
C ASN A 2 12.69 9.06 3.14
N HIS A 3 12.51 8.32 2.04
CA HIS A 3 11.31 8.46 1.22
C HIS A 3 10.14 7.83 1.97
N HIS A 4 9.35 8.67 2.64
CA HIS A 4 8.04 8.29 3.15
C HIS A 4 7.06 8.36 1.98
N ALA A 5 6.12 7.42 1.88
CA ALA A 5 5.11 7.49 0.84
C ALA A 5 4.18 8.69 1.04
N GLU A 6 3.83 9.34 -0.06
CA GLU A 6 2.88 10.44 -0.14
C GLU A 6 1.52 9.96 -0.63
N ILE A 7 0.48 10.78 -0.46
CA ILE A 7 -0.84 10.49 -1.03
C ILE A 7 -0.72 10.50 -2.56
N GLY A 8 -1.20 9.43 -3.21
CA GLY A 8 -1.08 9.24 -4.65
C GLY A 8 0.09 8.34 -5.08
N ASP A 9 1.05 8.07 -4.18
CA ASP A 9 2.14 7.15 -4.48
C ASP A 9 1.63 5.74 -4.73
N LYS A 10 2.26 5.08 -5.71
CA LYS A 10 2.09 3.66 -5.91
C LYS A 10 3.05 2.92 -5.01
N ILE A 11 2.53 1.92 -4.32
CA ILE A 11 3.35 1.04 -3.49
C ILE A 11 3.10 -0.42 -3.86
N ALA A 12 4.17 -1.21 -3.77
CA ALA A 12 4.12 -2.66 -3.84
C ALA A 12 4.35 -3.22 -2.43
N PHE A 13 3.52 -4.18 -2.05
CA PHE A 13 3.63 -4.88 -0.78
C PHE A 13 3.12 -6.30 -0.96
N LYS A 14 3.46 -7.22 -0.04
CA LYS A 14 3.06 -8.64 -0.08
C LYS A 14 3.17 -9.24 -1.50
N SER A 15 4.37 -9.69 -1.88
CA SER A 15 4.71 -10.34 -3.16
C SER A 15 3.55 -10.48 -4.17
N GLY A 16 3.27 -9.40 -4.91
CA GLY A 16 2.21 -9.38 -5.93
C GLY A 16 0.99 -8.50 -5.64
N VAL A 17 0.96 -7.73 -4.55
CA VAL A 17 -0.07 -6.71 -4.33
C VAL A 17 0.49 -5.31 -4.61
N LYS A 18 -0.25 -4.50 -5.36
CA LYS A 18 0.06 -3.08 -5.56
C LYS A 18 -1.15 -2.23 -5.29
N GLY A 19 -0.90 -1.01 -4.86
CA GLY A 19 -1.97 -0.05 -4.66
C GLY A 19 -1.48 1.38 -4.57
N ILE A 20 -2.44 2.29 -4.46
CA ILE A 20 -2.21 3.72 -4.38
C ILE A 20 -2.50 4.17 -2.95
N VAL A 21 -1.59 4.96 -2.37
CA VAL A 21 -1.77 5.53 -1.03
C VAL A 21 -2.90 6.56 -1.06
N GLU A 22 -3.93 6.33 -0.23
CA GLU A 22 -5.05 7.27 -0.05
C GLU A 22 -4.93 8.09 1.24
N LYS A 23 -4.28 7.54 2.27
CA LYS A 23 -4.10 8.20 3.57
C LYS A 23 -2.83 7.74 4.26
N ILE A 24 -2.18 8.65 4.98
CA ILE A 24 -0.98 8.39 5.78
C ILE A 24 -1.34 8.45 7.26
N TYR A 25 -0.82 7.50 8.02
CA TYR A 25 -0.86 7.45 9.48
C TYR A 25 0.57 7.45 10.02
N THR A 26 0.73 7.60 11.33
CA THR A 26 2.06 7.66 11.97
C THR A 26 2.94 6.45 11.67
N ASN A 27 2.35 5.25 11.54
CA ASN A 27 3.08 3.99 11.37
C ASN A 27 2.67 3.19 10.12
N SER A 28 1.73 3.70 9.34
CA SER A 28 1.11 2.94 8.25
C SER A 28 0.47 3.86 7.21
N VAL A 29 0.09 3.27 6.09
CA VAL A 29 -0.66 3.93 5.02
C VAL A 29 -1.92 3.13 4.70
N MET A 30 -3.02 3.83 4.40
CA MET A 30 -4.19 3.24 3.77
C MET A 30 -3.96 3.22 2.26
N VAL A 31 -4.25 2.08 1.65
CA VAL A 31 -3.93 1.80 0.26
C VAL A 31 -5.16 1.30 -0.44
N LYS A 32 -5.47 1.88 -1.60
CA LYS A 32 -6.44 1.32 -2.55
C LYS A 32 -5.73 0.31 -3.45
N ILE A 33 -6.19 -0.94 -3.41
CA ILE A 33 -5.65 -2.03 -4.20
C ILE A 33 -5.92 -1.77 -5.69
N THR A 34 -4.88 -1.90 -6.50
CA THR A 34 -4.93 -1.76 -7.97
C THR A 34 -4.53 -3.05 -8.68
N GLU A 35 -3.67 -3.85 -8.05
CA GLU A 35 -3.23 -5.16 -8.54
C GLU A 35 -3.18 -6.11 -7.34
N ASN A 36 -3.72 -7.32 -7.50
CA ASN A 36 -3.64 -8.37 -6.50
C ASN A 36 -3.43 -9.71 -7.20
N LYS A 37 -2.19 -10.21 -7.17
CA LYS A 37 -1.81 -11.53 -7.72
C LYS A 37 -1.82 -12.64 -6.67
N THR A 38 -2.50 -12.41 -5.55
CA THR A 38 -2.61 -13.35 -4.44
C THR A 38 -4.07 -13.76 -4.25
N ASP A 39 -4.30 -14.83 -3.51
CA ASP A 39 -5.65 -15.28 -3.15
C ASP A 39 -6.28 -14.45 -2.00
N GLN A 40 -5.62 -13.37 -1.56
CA GLN A 40 -6.15 -12.52 -0.49
C GLN A 40 -7.34 -11.68 -0.99
N ILE A 41 -8.40 -11.61 -0.19
CA ILE A 41 -9.55 -10.76 -0.48
C ILE A 41 -9.40 -9.48 0.34
N PHE A 42 -9.45 -8.34 -0.34
CA PHE A 42 -9.43 -7.02 0.29
C PHE A 42 -10.82 -6.41 0.24
N GLU A 43 -11.46 -6.29 1.39
CA GLU A 43 -12.77 -5.66 1.49
C GLU A 43 -12.71 -4.21 0.97
N GLY A 44 -13.63 -3.87 0.07
CA GLY A 44 -13.67 -2.56 -0.57
C GLY A 44 -12.43 -2.22 -1.42
N ASN A 45 -11.60 -3.19 -1.78
CA ASN A 45 -10.29 -2.99 -2.42
C ASN A 45 -9.40 -2.02 -1.63
N LYS A 46 -9.43 -2.07 -0.30
CA LYS A 46 -8.57 -1.25 0.57
C LYS A 46 -7.88 -2.08 1.63
N THR A 47 -6.71 -1.62 2.06
CA THR A 47 -5.99 -2.21 3.18
C THR A 47 -5.08 -1.20 3.88
N ILE A 48 -4.57 -1.56 5.04
CA ILE A 48 -3.60 -0.77 5.80
C ILE A 48 -2.26 -1.51 5.80
N VAL A 49 -1.20 -0.82 5.40
CA VAL A 49 0.15 -1.39 5.30
C VAL A 49 1.11 -0.57 6.13
N GLY A 50 1.92 -1.22 6.96
CA GLY A 50 2.94 -0.53 7.76
C GLY A 50 4.07 0.03 6.91
N HIS A 51 4.67 1.14 7.33
CA HIS A 51 5.81 1.78 6.61
C HIS A 51 7.01 0.85 6.37
N LYS A 52 7.13 -0.23 7.14
CA LYS A 52 8.20 -1.24 7.01
C LYS A 52 7.88 -2.38 6.04
N HIS A 53 6.68 -2.40 5.46
CA HIS A 53 6.16 -3.56 4.72
C HIS A 53 5.77 -3.24 3.27
N TYR A 54 6.29 -2.14 2.70
CA TYR A 54 6.08 -1.79 1.31
C TYR A 54 7.30 -1.12 0.69
N GLU A 55 7.31 -1.06 -0.64
CA GLU A 55 8.24 -0.29 -1.45
C GLU A 55 7.46 0.67 -2.36
N ILE A 56 7.94 1.89 -2.55
CA ILE A 56 7.36 2.87 -3.49
C ILE A 56 7.84 2.52 -4.91
N VAL A 57 6.94 2.52 -5.90
CA VAL A 57 7.19 2.07 -7.29
C VAL A 57 6.72 3.05 -8.36
#